data_AF-A0A011VU17-F1
#
_entry.id   AF-A0A011VU17-F1
#
_cell.length_a   1.000
_cell.length_b   1.000
_cell.length_c   1.000
_cell.angle_alpha   90.00
_cell.angle_beta   90.00
_cell.angle_gamma   90.00
#
_symmetry.space_group_name_H-M   'P 1'
#
loop_
_entity.id
_entity.type
_entity.pdbx_description
1 polymer ?
#
loop_
_entity_poly.entity_id
_entity_poly.type
_entity_poly.pdbx_seq_one_letter_code
_entity_poly.pdbx_strand_id
1 'polypeptide(L)'
;MQIYTTYSVKIKHYNNIFKDTVIVYRHAVDYLISVCLDHWDNIVTFKGVSRLTYIETLIHATKDNPDPIYYFDAKFYKMPSYLRRGAINEAIGKVSSYKSNLDNWIKDPVGREPSYPLLLLKKLKRQRLRTLSNFSAD
;
A
#
# COMPACT_ATOMS: atom_id res chain seq x y z
N MET A 1 24.90 17.29 -33.19
CA MET A 1 23.71 17.68 -32.40
C MET A 1 22.84 16.44 -32.21
N GLN A 2 22.68 15.93 -30.98
CA GLN A 2 21.80 14.79 -30.72
C GLN A 2 20.35 15.29 -30.68
N ILE A 3 19.54 14.85 -31.64
CA ILE A 3 18.11 15.17 -31.72
C ILE A 3 17.36 14.02 -31.04
N TYR A 4 16.69 14.32 -29.92
CA TYR A 4 15.77 13.38 -29.28
C TYR A 4 14.36 13.69 -29.76
N THR A 5 13.71 12.70 -30.37
CA THR A 5 12.31 12.77 -30.82
C THR A 5 11.45 11.96 -29.85
N THR A 6 10.46 12.62 -29.24
CA THR A 6 9.43 11.98 -28.41
C THR A 6 8.23 11.63 -29.28
N TYR A 7 7.98 10.33 -29.46
CA TYR A 7 6.80 9.81 -30.16
C TYR A 7 6.09 8.76 -29.31
N SER A 8 4.77 8.74 -29.36
CA SER A 8 3.92 7.88 -28.53
C SER A 8 4.00 6.42 -28.99
N VAL A 9 4.95 5.65 -28.44
CA VAL A 9 5.04 4.20 -28.68
C VAL A 9 4.42 3.43 -27.54
N LYS A 10 3.52 2.50 -27.86
CA LYS A 10 2.99 1.55 -26.90
C LYS A 10 4.06 0.50 -26.58
N ILE A 11 4.63 0.55 -25.38
CA ILE A 11 5.58 -0.46 -24.90
C ILE A 11 4.81 -1.77 -24.67
N LYS A 12 4.94 -2.73 -25.58
CA LYS A 12 4.34 -4.07 -25.47
C LYS A 12 5.37 -5.05 -24.90
N HIS A 13 4.93 -5.95 -24.01
CA HIS A 13 5.70 -7.11 -23.51
C HIS A 13 6.89 -6.87 -22.54
N TYR A 14 7.06 -5.66 -21.99
CA TYR A 14 8.15 -5.35 -21.04
C TYR A 14 7.75 -5.28 -19.56
N ASN A 15 6.56 -5.75 -19.17
CA ASN A 15 6.06 -5.62 -17.78
C ASN A 15 6.98 -6.23 -16.71
N ASN A 16 7.88 -7.14 -17.10
CA ASN A 16 8.84 -7.76 -16.19
C ASN A 16 9.88 -6.78 -15.65
N ILE A 17 10.24 -5.73 -16.40
CA ILE A 17 11.29 -4.77 -16.00
C ILE A 17 10.89 -3.94 -14.78
N PHE A 18 9.59 -3.81 -14.51
CA PHE A 18 9.05 -3.07 -13.37
C PHE A 18 8.62 -3.97 -12.22
N LYS A 19 8.89 -5.28 -12.28
CA LYS A 19 8.47 -6.19 -11.21
C LYS A 19 9.06 -5.78 -9.87
N ASP A 20 10.35 -5.47 -9.84
CA ASP A 20 11.07 -5.14 -8.61
C ASP A 20 10.61 -3.79 -8.05
N THR A 21 10.42 -2.78 -8.90
CA THR A 21 9.87 -1.48 -8.47
C THR A 21 8.45 -1.60 -7.93
N VAL A 22 7.60 -2.42 -8.56
CA VAL A 22 6.25 -2.69 -8.05
C VAL A 22 6.29 -3.48 -6.73
N ILE A 23 7.26 -4.38 -6.54
CA ILE A 23 7.45 -5.09 -5.27
C ILE A 23 7.78 -4.08 -4.17
N VAL A 24 8.77 -3.20 -4.38
CA VAL A 24 9.15 -2.15 -3.40
C VAL A 24 7.96 -1.26 -3.06
N TYR A 25 7.19 -0.80 -4.07
CA TYR A 25 5.99 0.01 -3.83
C TYR A 25 4.94 -0.74 -2.99
N ARG A 26 4.70 -2.02 -3.27
CA ARG A 26 3.77 -2.84 -2.48
C ARG A 26 4.24 -3.03 -1.04
N HIS A 27 5.54 -3.20 -0.81
CA HIS A 27 6.10 -3.23 0.55
C HIS A 27 5.88 -1.91 1.28
N ALA A 28 6.02 -0.77 0.59
CA ALA A 28 5.75 0.53 1.16
C ALA A 28 4.26 0.69 1.52
N VAL A 29 3.35 0.29 0.64
CA VAL A 29 1.91 0.29 0.94
C VAL A 29 1.58 -0.60 2.14
N ASP A 30 2.12 -1.82 2.19
CA ASP A 30 1.87 -2.74 3.33
C ASP A 30 2.37 -2.17 4.66
N TYR A 31 3.52 -1.49 4.66
CA TYR A 31 4.00 -0.77 5.83
C TYR A 31 3.07 0.39 6.23
N LEU A 32 2.57 1.15 5.26
CA LEU A 32 1.64 2.24 5.54
C LEU A 32 0.27 1.73 5.99
N ILE A 33 -0.15 0.54 5.55
CA ILE A 33 -1.38 -0.11 6.03
C ILE A 33 -1.28 -0.41 7.52
N SER A 34 -0.15 -0.89 8.04
CA SER A 34 0.00 -1.09 9.49
C SER A 34 -0.06 0.23 10.24
N VAL A 35 0.64 1.27 9.78
CA VAL A 35 0.58 2.62 10.38
C VAL A 35 -0.86 3.16 10.40
N CYS A 36 -1.61 2.98 9.31
CA CYS A 36 -2.98 3.43 9.20
C CYS A 36 -3.94 2.66 10.13
N LEU A 37 -3.66 1.39 10.41
CA LEU A 37 -4.47 0.58 11.34
C LEU A 37 -4.21 0.99 12.78
N ASP A 38 -2.96 1.26 13.15
CA ASP A 38 -2.57 1.70 14.49
C ASP A 38 -3.17 3.06 14.86
N HIS A 39 -3.25 3.98 13.89
CA HIS A 39 -3.73 5.35 14.10
C HIS A 39 -5.10 5.63 13.47
N TRP A 40 -5.91 4.59 13.22
CA TRP A 40 -7.16 4.71 12.46
C TRP A 40 -8.13 5.72 13.06
N ASP A 41 -8.29 5.73 14.38
CA ASP A 41 -9.25 6.59 15.08
C ASP A 41 -8.95 8.08 14.87
N ASN A 42 -7.66 8.44 14.80
CA ASN A 42 -7.23 9.81 14.48
C ASN A 42 -7.48 10.14 13.00
N ILE A 43 -7.20 9.19 12.10
CA ILE A 43 -7.33 9.38 10.64
C ILE A 43 -8.80 9.63 10.25
N VAL A 44 -9.75 8.96 10.90
CA VAL A 44 -11.18 9.09 10.60
C VAL A 44 -11.70 10.50 10.90
N THR A 45 -11.16 11.16 11.93
CA THR A 45 -11.53 12.52 12.33
C THR A 45 -11.20 13.56 11.26
N PHE A 46 -10.12 13.35 10.51
CA PHE A 46 -9.68 14.24 9.43
C PHE A 46 -10.50 14.02 8.14
N LYS A 47 -10.50 15.01 7.24
CA LYS A 47 -11.21 14.95 5.94
C LYS A 47 -10.32 15.38 4.77
N GLY A 48 -10.45 14.67 3.64
CA GLY A 48 -9.72 14.99 2.42
C GLY A 48 -8.20 14.95 2.60
N VAL A 49 -7.52 16.00 2.14
CA VAL A 49 -6.05 16.11 2.11
C VAL A 49 -5.41 16.03 3.51
N SER A 50 -6.13 16.49 4.55
CA SER A 50 -5.62 16.47 5.93
C SER A 50 -5.25 15.06 6.45
N ARG A 51 -5.94 14.01 5.97
CA ARG A 51 -5.59 12.61 6.31
C ARG A 51 -4.20 12.23 5.80
N LEU A 52 -3.91 12.62 4.56
CA LEU A 52 -2.63 12.37 3.94
C LEU A 52 -1.53 13.13 4.66
N THR A 53 -1.76 14.41 4.96
CA THR A 53 -0.80 15.24 5.68
C THR A 53 -0.48 14.68 7.06
N TYR A 54 -1.50 14.24 7.81
CA TYR A 54 -1.32 13.60 9.11
C TYR A 54 -0.43 12.35 9.01
N ILE A 55 -0.72 11.43 8.09
CA ILE A 55 0.12 10.23 7.92
C ILE A 55 1.51 10.61 7.43
N GLU A 56 1.64 11.59 6.53
CA GLU A 56 2.95 12.08 6.04
C GLU A 56 3.81 12.61 7.21
N THR A 57 3.23 13.31 8.18
CA THR A 57 3.93 13.74 9.41
C THR A 57 4.33 12.59 10.34
N LEU A 58 3.60 11.48 10.31
CA LEU A 58 3.95 10.32 11.15
C LEU A 58 5.17 9.55 10.62
N ILE A 59 5.44 9.63 9.31
CA ILE A 59 6.39 8.73 8.64
C ILE A 59 7.64 9.41 8.09
N HIS A 60 7.57 10.69 7.73
CA HIS A 60 8.61 11.36 6.96
C HIS A 60 9.20 12.52 7.75
N ALA A 61 10.53 12.54 7.85
CA ALA A 61 11.24 13.62 8.50
C ALA A 61 11.30 14.82 7.56
N THR A 62 10.90 15.98 8.06
CA THR A 62 11.05 17.26 7.36
C THR A 62 11.72 18.26 8.30
N LYS A 63 12.08 19.44 7.78
CA LYS A 63 12.64 20.51 8.61
C LYS A 63 11.72 20.89 9.77
N ASP A 64 10.41 20.89 9.52
CA ASP A 64 9.39 21.29 10.50
C ASP A 64 8.90 20.11 11.35
N ASN A 65 9.27 18.87 10.99
CA ASN A 65 8.97 17.63 11.71
C ASN A 65 10.19 16.71 11.70
N PRO A 66 11.20 16.97 12.55
CA PRO A 66 12.50 16.32 12.46
C PRO A 66 12.51 14.86 12.96
N ASP A 67 11.57 14.49 13.84
CA ASP A 67 11.53 13.17 14.48
C ASP A 67 10.15 12.50 14.30
N PRO A 68 9.88 11.90 13.12
CA PRO A 68 8.65 11.15 12.88
C PRO A 68 8.61 9.86 13.71
N ILE A 69 7.42 9.47 14.16
CA ILE A 69 7.20 8.25 14.98
C ILE A 69 7.67 6.99 14.25
N TYR A 70 7.50 6.95 12.93
CA TYR A 70 7.82 5.80 12.09
C TYR A 70 8.99 6.10 11.16
N TYR A 71 10.05 5.28 11.22
CA TYR A 71 11.24 5.42 10.37
C TYR A 71 11.04 4.87 8.94
N PHE A 72 10.13 5.49 8.17
CA PHE A 72 9.85 5.09 6.79
C PHE A 72 11.06 5.29 5.87
N ASP A 73 11.78 6.40 6.03
CA ASP A 73 12.91 6.76 5.17
C ASP A 73 14.10 5.81 5.31
N ALA A 74 14.26 5.18 6.47
CA ALA A 74 15.28 4.15 6.68
C ALA A 74 14.95 2.86 5.91
N LYS A 75 13.66 2.51 5.81
CA LYS A 75 13.20 1.29 5.13
C LYS A 75 13.02 1.47 3.63
N PHE A 76 12.60 2.64 3.19
CA PHE A 76 12.35 2.99 1.79
C PHE A 76 13.19 4.19 1.38
N TYR A 77 14.49 3.93 1.20
CA TYR A 77 15.46 4.98 0.92
C TYR A 77 15.09 5.81 -0.31
N LYS A 78 15.00 7.13 -0.11
CA LYS A 78 14.73 8.14 -1.17
C LYS A 78 13.49 7.85 -2.01
N MET A 79 12.43 7.32 -1.40
CA MET A 79 11.17 7.14 -2.12
C MET A 79 10.61 8.48 -2.61
N PRO A 80 10.29 8.63 -3.92
CA PRO A 80 9.77 9.88 -4.46
C PRO A 80 8.48 10.35 -3.76
N SER A 81 8.35 11.66 -3.56
CA SER A 81 7.24 12.25 -2.79
C SER A 81 5.85 11.90 -3.35
N TYR A 82 5.67 12.00 -4.67
CA TYR A 82 4.41 11.65 -5.34
C TYR A 82 4.06 10.16 -5.16
N LEU A 83 5.07 9.29 -5.19
CA LEU A 83 4.90 7.85 -5.02
C LEU A 83 4.52 7.52 -3.57
N ARG A 84 5.15 8.20 -2.61
CA ARG A 84 4.82 8.10 -1.18
C ARG A 84 3.39 8.53 -0.91
N ARG A 85 2.97 9.68 -1.43
CA ARG A 85 1.59 10.17 -1.32
C ARG A 85 0.58 9.24 -1.98
N GLY A 86 0.93 8.65 -3.13
CA GLY A 86 0.15 7.59 -3.75
C GLY A 86 -0.02 6.37 -2.84
N ALA A 87 1.08 5.90 -2.24
CA ALA A 87 1.07 4.76 -1.33
C ALA A 87 0.25 5.02 -0.06
N ILE A 88 0.32 6.24 0.50
CA ILE A 88 -0.49 6.67 1.65
C ILE A 88 -1.98 6.62 1.31
N ASN A 89 -2.39 7.20 0.18
CA ASN A 89 -3.80 7.19 -0.24
C ASN A 89 -4.30 5.77 -0.52
N GLU A 90 -3.46 4.92 -1.11
CA GLU A 90 -3.79 3.51 -1.31
C GLU A 90 -4.00 2.80 0.03
N ALA A 91 -3.10 2.99 0.99
CA ALA A 91 -3.22 2.41 2.33
C ALA A 91 -4.51 2.86 3.04
N ILE A 92 -4.81 4.17 3.06
CA ILE A 92 -6.05 4.71 3.62
C ILE A 92 -7.27 4.06 2.97
N GLY A 93 -7.29 3.96 1.65
CA GLY A 93 -8.41 3.35 0.92
C GLY A 93 -8.63 1.88 1.29
N LYS A 94 -7.54 1.11 1.43
CA LYS A 94 -7.60 -0.30 1.85
C LYS A 94 -8.12 -0.45 3.27
N VAL A 95 -7.62 0.35 4.21
CA VAL A 95 -8.01 0.28 5.63
C VAL A 95 -9.46 0.75 5.80
N SER A 96 -9.86 1.83 5.12
CA SER A 96 -11.23 2.32 5.08
C SER A 96 -12.19 1.22 4.61
N SER A 97 -11.91 0.62 3.46
CA SER A 97 -12.72 -0.49 2.93
C SER A 97 -12.78 -1.68 3.89
N TYR A 98 -11.65 -2.04 4.51
CA TYR A 98 -11.62 -3.14 5.48
C TYR A 98 -12.49 -2.85 6.70
N LYS A 99 -12.34 -1.68 7.32
CA LYS A 99 -13.10 -1.29 8.53
C LYS A 99 -14.60 -1.18 8.26
N SER A 100 -15.01 -0.56 7.15
CA SER A 100 -16.42 -0.47 6.78
C SER A 100 -17.03 -1.84 6.48
N ASN A 101 -16.31 -2.70 5.75
CA ASN A 101 -16.81 -4.05 5.46
C ASN A 101 -16.89 -4.89 6.73
N LEU A 102 -15.95 -4.74 7.67
CA LEU A 102 -15.96 -5.45 8.94
C LEU A 102 -17.14 -5.01 9.80
N ASP A 103 -17.39 -3.71 9.92
CA ASP A 103 -18.55 -3.17 10.64
C ASP A 103 -19.87 -3.65 10.04
N ASN A 104 -19.98 -3.65 8.71
CA ASN A 104 -21.17 -4.20 8.03
C ASN A 104 -21.36 -5.69 8.29
N TRP A 105 -20.28 -6.48 8.23
CA TRP A 105 -20.34 -7.93 8.48
C TRP A 105 -20.66 -8.25 9.95
N ILE A 106 -20.21 -7.43 10.90
CA ILE A 106 -20.57 -7.58 12.33
C ILE A 106 -22.08 -7.32 12.52
N LYS A 107 -22.64 -6.33 11.81
CA LYS A 107 -24.08 -6.00 11.88
C LYS A 107 -24.96 -7.04 11.20
N ASP A 108 -24.53 -7.53 10.04
CA ASP A 108 -25.23 -8.54 9.25
C ASP A 108 -24.22 -9.54 8.67
N PRO A 109 -23.95 -10.67 9.36
CA PRO A 109 -22.89 -11.61 9.00
C PRO A 109 -23.29 -12.49 7.81
N VAL A 110 -23.39 -11.87 6.64
CA VAL A 110 -23.69 -12.53 5.36
C VAL A 110 -22.40 -12.70 4.56
N GLY A 111 -22.13 -13.95 4.15
CA GLY A 111 -20.99 -14.28 3.31
C GLY A 111 -19.67 -14.43 4.07
N ARG A 112 -18.54 -14.14 3.40
CA ARG A 112 -17.19 -14.33 3.96
C ARG A 112 -16.73 -13.10 4.74
N GLU A 113 -16.11 -13.36 5.89
CA GLU A 113 -15.47 -12.32 6.70
C GLU A 113 -14.45 -11.52 5.86
N PRO A 114 -14.42 -10.19 6.00
CA PRO A 114 -13.45 -9.34 5.32
C PRO A 114 -12.01 -9.75 5.64
N SER A 115 -11.21 -9.96 4.59
CA SER A 115 -9.80 -10.30 4.77
C SER A 115 -8.96 -9.09 5.17
N TYR A 116 -8.03 -9.31 6.09
CA TYR A 116 -7.05 -8.31 6.53
C TYR A 116 -6.36 -7.60 5.36
N PRO A 117 -6.14 -6.27 5.43
CA PRO A 117 -5.80 -5.44 4.27
C PRO A 117 -4.37 -5.60 3.71
N LEU A 118 -3.54 -6.54 4.20
CA LEU A 118 -2.17 -6.73 3.72
C LEU A 118 -2.09 -7.35 2.30
N LEU A 119 -1.31 -6.74 1.42
CA LEU A 119 -1.14 -7.11 0.01
C LEU A 119 -0.22 -8.34 -0.15
N LEU A 120 0.88 -8.40 0.59
CA LEU A 120 1.85 -9.49 0.48
C LEU A 120 1.33 -10.80 1.09
N LEU A 121 0.56 -10.72 2.19
CA LEU A 121 -0.08 -11.90 2.78
C LEU A 121 -1.08 -12.56 1.81
N LYS A 122 -1.78 -11.77 0.98
CA LYS A 122 -2.71 -12.31 -0.03
C LYS A 122 -1.97 -13.08 -1.14
N LYS A 123 -0.77 -12.64 -1.54
CA LYS A 123 0.06 -13.37 -2.51
C LYS A 123 0.63 -14.66 -1.91
N LEU A 124 1.17 -14.59 -0.69
CA LEU A 124 1.73 -15.75 -0.01
C LEU A 124 0.66 -16.83 0.26
N LYS A 125 -0.53 -16.47 0.73
CA LYS A 125 -1.64 -17.43 0.87
C LYS A 125 -2.05 -18.04 -0.47
N ARG A 126 -2.16 -17.25 -1.55
CA ARG A 126 -2.50 -17.79 -2.89
C ARG A 126 -1.43 -18.67 -3.50
N GLN A 127 -0.15 -18.33 -3.32
CA GLN A 127 0.98 -19.14 -3.80
C GLN A 127 1.05 -20.45 -3.02
N ARG A 128 0.92 -20.40 -1.70
CA ARG A 128 0.90 -21.58 -0.83
C ARG A 128 -0.29 -22.51 -1.12
N LEU A 129 -1.47 -21.96 -1.40
CA LEU A 129 -2.64 -22.76 -1.81
C LEU A 129 -2.43 -23.44 -3.18
N ARG A 130 -1.75 -22.78 -4.13
CA ARG A 130 -1.41 -23.37 -5.44
C ARG A 130 -0.33 -24.45 -5.36
N THR A 131 0.66 -24.31 -4.49
CA THR A 131 1.68 -25.34 -4.29
C THR A 131 1.11 -26.57 -3.58
N LEU A 132 0.16 -26.37 -2.66
CA LEU A 132 -0.52 -27.47 -1.96
C LEU A 132 -1.51 -28.23 -2.87
N SER A 133 -2.20 -27.55 -3.80
CA SER A 133 -3.06 -28.22 -4.79
C SER A 133 -2.27 -29.04 -5.81
N ASN A 134 -1.04 -28.63 -6.12
CA ASN A 134 -0.16 -29.35 -7.05
C ASN A 134 0.56 -30.53 -6.37
N PHE A 135 0.60 -30.59 -5.04
CA PHE A 135 1.22 -31.69 -4.29
C PHE A 135 0.23 -32.82 -3.96
N SER A 136 -1.07 -32.62 -4.12
CA SER A 136 -2.08 -33.68 -3.94
C SER A 136 -2.55 -34.32 -5.26
N ALA A 137 -1.85 -34.04 -6.36
CA ALA A 137 -2.17 -34.51 -7.71
C ALA A 137 -1.10 -35.47 -8.29
N ASP A 138 -0.09 -35.81 -7.49
CA ASP A 138 0.91 -36.87 -7.72
C ASP A 138 0.72 -37.96 -6.65
#